data_AF-A0A519SFB7-F1
#
_entry.id   AF-A0A519SFB7-F1
#
_cell.length_a   1.000
_cell.length_b   1.000
_cell.length_c   1.000
_cell.angle_alpha   90.00
_cell.angle_beta   90.00
_cell.angle_gamma   90.00
#
_symmetry.space_group_name_H-M   'P 1'
#
loop_
_entity.id
_entity.type
_entity.pdbx_description
1 polymer ?
#
loop_
_entity_poly.entity_id
_entity_poly.type
_entity_poly.pdbx_seq_one_letter_code
_entity_poly.pdbx_strand_id
1 'polypeptide(L)' 'MNKLMLAKGPFEPNPAIKGQDARQREVDNALLVQALCERRPSPGVLARLMRYVTGELSREQAFAELYAGMR' A
#
# COMPACT_ATOMS: atom_id res chain seq x y z
N MET A 1 -30.30 0.89 -29.11
CA MET A 1 -29.08 0.72 -28.28
C MET A 1 -28.97 1.92 -27.35
N ASN A 2 -29.46 1.80 -26.11
CA ASN A 2 -29.35 2.88 -25.13
C ASN A 2 -28.08 2.68 -24.29
N LYS A 3 -27.08 3.54 -24.51
CA LYS A 3 -25.93 3.68 -23.60
C LYS A 3 -26.41 4.37 -22.34
N LEU A 4 -26.68 3.59 -21.29
CA LEU A 4 -26.80 4.08 -19.93
C LEU A 4 -25.44 4.72 -19.56
N MET A 5 -25.38 6.05 -19.62
CA MET A 5 -24.28 6.78 -19.00
C MET A 5 -24.47 6.67 -17.49
N LEU A 6 -23.62 5.88 -16.85
CA LEU A 6 -23.55 5.78 -15.40
C LEU A 6 -23.21 7.17 -14.86
N ALA A 7 -24.22 7.89 -14.37
CA ALA A 7 -24.02 9.17 -13.72
C ALA A 7 -23.12 8.95 -12.50
N LYS A 8 -21.97 9.63 -12.49
CA LYS A 8 -20.99 9.61 -11.40
C LYS A 8 -21.68 10.19 -10.16
N GLY A 9 -22.14 9.32 -9.27
CA GLY A 9 -22.83 9.73 -8.05
C GLY A 9 -21.91 10.59 -7.17
N PRO A 10 -22.46 11.51 -6.36
CA PRO A 10 -21.68 12.46 -5.55
C PRO A 10 -20.84 11.81 -4.43
N PHE A 11 -20.92 10.47 -4.30
CA PHE A 11 -20.28 9.67 -3.27
C PHE A 11 -19.21 8.72 -3.81
N GLU A 12 -18.75 8.87 -5.06
CA GLU A 12 -17.58 8.09 -5.48
C GLU A 12 -16.37 8.48 -4.62
N PRO A 13 -15.79 7.55 -3.83
CA PRO A 13 -14.63 7.85 -3.03
C PRO A 13 -13.52 8.35 -3.96
N ASN A 14 -12.90 9.47 -3.59
CA ASN A 14 -11.79 10.06 -4.33
C ASN A 14 -10.78 8.94 -4.67
N PRO A 15 -10.37 8.77 -5.95
CA PRO A 15 -9.40 7.74 -6.34
C PRO A 15 -8.13 7.76 -5.50
N ALA A 16 -7.72 8.92 -4.98
CA ALA A 16 -6.62 9.06 -4.04
C ALA A 16 -6.85 8.30 -2.72
N ILE A 17 -8.07 8.35 -2.17
CA ILE A 17 -8.47 7.62 -0.96
C ILE A 17 -8.50 6.12 -1.24
N LYS A 18 -9.05 5.69 -2.37
CA LYS A 18 -9.02 4.27 -2.78
C LYS A 18 -7.59 3.75 -2.95
N GLY A 19 -6.71 4.59 -3.50
CA GLY A 19 -5.29 4.30 -3.65
C GLY A 19 -4.62 4.13 -2.29
N GLN A 20 -4.84 5.06 -1.36
CA GLN A 20 -4.28 5.00 -0.01
C GLN A 20 -4.75 3.73 0.75
N ASP A 21 -6.02 3.36 0.66
CA ASP A 21 -6.55 2.14 1.28
C ASP A 21 -5.93 0.85 0.69
N ALA A 22 -5.67 0.83 -0.62
CA ALA A 22 -4.98 -0.29 -1.25
C ALA A 22 -3.52 -0.39 -0.75
N ARG A 23 -2.81 0.74 -0.70
CA ARG A 23 -1.42 0.79 -0.23
C ARG A 23 -1.30 0.41 1.25
N GLN A 24 -2.24 0.85 2.09
CA GLN A 24 -2.27 0.48 3.50
C GLN A 24 -2.41 -1.04 3.67
N ARG A 25 -3.36 -1.67 2.94
CA ARG A 25 -3.52 -3.13 2.93
C ARG A 25 -2.27 -3.87 2.47
N GLU A 26 -1.57 -3.36 1.46
CA GLU A 26 -0.29 -3.94 1.02
C GLU A 26 0.77 -3.90 2.12
N VAL A 27 0.88 -2.77 2.84
CA VAL A 27 1.80 -2.63 3.97
C VAL A 27 1.42 -3.58 5.11
N ASP A 28 0.15 -3.64 5.50
CA ASP A 28 -0.33 -4.51 6.59
C ASP A 28 -0.04 -5.98 6.28
N ASN A 29 -0.31 -6.42 5.05
CA ASN A 29 -0.01 -7.78 4.59
C ASN A 29 1.49 -8.08 4.67
N ALA A 30 2.33 -7.13 4.28
CA ALA A 30 3.78 -7.32 4.29
C ALA A 30 4.32 -7.40 5.72
N LEU A 31 3.80 -6.59 6.64
CA LEU A 31 4.14 -6.66 8.06
C LEU A 31 3.66 -7.96 8.71
N LEU A 32 2.48 -8.46 8.33
CA LEU A 32 1.99 -9.76 8.76
C LEU A 32 2.94 -10.88 8.33
N VAL A 33 3.41 -10.89 7.07
CA VAL A 33 4.39 -11.87 6.58
C VAL A 33 5.69 -11.80 7.39
N GLN A 34 6.20 -10.61 7.71
CA GLN A 34 7.40 -10.47 8.53
C GLN A 34 7.19 -11.05 9.93
N ALA A 35 6.05 -10.75 10.56
CA ALA A 35 5.72 -11.30 11.87
C ALA A 35 5.59 -12.83 11.85
N LEU A 36 4.99 -13.42 10.81
CA LEU A 36 4.91 -14.87 10.61
C LEU A 36 6.29 -15.52 10.42
N CYS A 37 7.26 -14.77 9.90
CA CYS A 37 8.66 -15.20 9.80
C CYS A 37 9.48 -14.85 11.06
N GLU A 38 8.84 -14.43 12.16
CA GLU A 38 9.49 -13.99 13.41
C GLU A 38 10.47 -12.81 13.22
N ARG A 39 10.29 -12.04 12.14
CA ARG A 39 11.10 -10.88 11.79
C ARG A 39 10.40 -9.61 12.23
N ARG A 40 11.19 -8.67 12.75
CA ARG A 40 10.73 -7.31 13.05
C ARG A 40 11.42 -6.33 12.12
N PRO A 41 10.69 -5.69 11.19
CA PRO A 41 11.25 -4.65 10.34
C PRO A 41 11.86 -3.53 11.17
N SER A 42 12.98 -2.98 10.71
CA SER A 42 13.62 -1.85 11.38
C SER A 42 12.73 -0.60 11.30
N PRO A 43 12.88 0.37 12.22
CA PRO A 43 12.14 1.63 12.15
C PRO A 43 12.31 2.37 10.81
N GLY A 44 13.47 2.26 10.17
CA GLY A 44 13.73 2.85 8.86
C GLY A 44 12.87 2.24 7.75
N VAL A 45 12.67 0.91 7.78
CA VAL A 45 11.78 0.22 6.83
C VAL A 45 10.33 0.63 7.07
N LEU A 46 9.89 0.69 8.33
CA LEU A 46 8.53 1.14 8.67
C LEU A 46 8.26 2.56 8.17
N ALA A 47 9.22 3.48 8.33
CA ALA A 47 9.09 4.85 7.84
C ALA A 47 8.92 4.90 6.30
N ARG A 48 9.66 4.07 5.55
CA ARG A 48 9.50 3.98 4.08
C ARG A 48 8.15 3.41 3.67
N LEU A 49 7.64 2.41 4.38
CA LEU A 49 6.31 1.85 4.12
C LEU A 49 5.21 2.91 4.32
N MET A 50 5.32 3.75 5.35
CA MET A 50 4.37 4.86 5.55
C MET A 50 4.45 5.91 4.44
N ARG A 51 5.65 6.23 3.94
CA ARG A 51 5.83 7.12 2.78
C ARG A 51 5.26 6.53 1.49
N TYR A 52 5.21 5.20 1.37
CA TYR A 52 4.48 4.56 0.28
C TYR A 52 2.97 4.75 0.43
N VAL A 53 2.41 4.57 1.63
CA VAL A 53 0.98 4.81 1.91
C VAL A 53 0.56 6.24 1.54
N THR A 54 1.39 7.24 1.87
CA THR A 54 1.11 8.66 1.55
C THR A 54 1.31 9.02 0.08
N GLY A 55 1.86 8.12 -0.73
CA GLY A 55 2.10 8.39 -2.15
C GLY A 55 3.50 8.89 -2.50
N GLU A 56 4.36 9.13 -1.52
CA GLU A 56 5.69 9.73 -1.71
C GLU A 56 6.72 8.78 -2.32
N LEU A 57 6.58 7.47 -2.06
CA LEU A 57 7.47 6.44 -2.61
C LEU A 57 6.71 5.49 -3.55
N SER A 58 7.44 4.96 -4.53
CA SER A 58 6.96 3.80 -5.30
C SER A 58 6.99 2.54 -4.43
N ARG A 59 6.26 1.51 -4.86
CA ARG A 59 6.25 0.21 -4.19
C ARG A 59 7.65 -0.38 -4.13
N GLU A 60 8.38 -0.34 -5.24
CA GLU A 60 9.74 -0.89 -5.35
C GLU A 60 10.69 -0.21 -4.36
N GLN A 61 10.62 1.13 -4.25
CA GLN A 61 11.46 1.90 -3.33
C GLN A 61 11.16 1.61 -1.86
N ALA A 62 9.89 1.47 -1.50
CA ALA A 62 9.49 1.25 -0.11
C ALA A 62 9.74 -0.19 0.37
N PHE A 63 9.62 -1.17 -0.53
CA PHE A 63 9.72 -2.59 -0.19
C PHE A 63 11.11 -3.21 -0.43
N ALA A 64 12.04 -2.49 -1.07
CA ALA A 64 13.38 -2.99 -1.42
C ALA A 64 14.12 -3.65 -0.23
N GLU A 65 14.05 -3.04 0.96
CA GLU A 65 14.75 -3.53 2.15
C GLU A 65 13.95 -4.56 2.95
N LEU A 66 12.63 -4.65 2.73
CA LEU A 66 11.76 -5.61 3.43
C LEU A 66 12.09 -7.07 3.03
N TYR A 67 12.59 -7.26 1.81
CA TYR A 67 12.90 -8.57 1.23
C TYR A 67 14.40 -8.85 1.09
N ALA A 68 15.27 -7.88 1.42
CA ALA A 68 16.73 -8.01 1.25
C ALA A 68 17.37 -9.13 2.11
N GLY A 69 16.64 -9.70 3.07
CA GLY A 69 17.07 -10.83 3.91
C GLY A 69 16.31 -12.15 3.67
N MET A 70 15.58 -12.32 2.56
CA MET A 70 14.91 -13.59 2.21
C MET A 70 15.76 -14.46 1.26
N ARG A 71 17.09 -14.45 1.44
CA ARG A 71 18.03 -15.22 0.61
C ARG A 71 18.54 -16.44 1.33
#